data_AF-A0A3C2AMU1-F1
#
_entry.id   AF-A0A3C2AMU1-F1
#
_cell.length_a   1.000
_cell.length_b   1.000
_cell.length_c   1.000
_cell.angle_alpha   90.00
_cell.angle_beta   90.00
_cell.angle_gamma   90.00
#
_symmetry.space_group_name_H-M   'P 1'
#
loop_
_entity.id
_entity.type
_entity.pdbx_description
1 polymer ?
#
loop_
_entity_poly.entity_id
_entity_poly.type
_entity_poly.pdbx_seq_one_letter_code
_entity_poly.pdbx_strand_id
1 'polypeptide(L)'
;NIEEFLDLKGLVVEQLTKDKSLTNEIFLKCGKEEFKFIKISGLYFGFLFGIIQAIVWFFNDSWWLLPVGGLIVGWATNWLALKMIFNPKKEINFLGIKIHGLFIKRQPEVAAEYSKIVSAKILTVERMFDRIFRGKASDKMVTILQGHVKRAIDDQIGLSKNIYQIFAGTKKYDQLKDMAATRFVESLPHSIHRTFEYAEDALDLETTMREKMAGLSADEFEAVLRPAFQEDEWILILVGAILGGLAGLGQLVFLFN
;
A
#
# COMPACT_ATOMS: atom_id res chain seq x y z
N ASN A 1 21.57 7.33 -10.90
CA ASN A 1 20.57 6.72 -10.02
C ASN A 1 19.19 6.95 -10.61
N ILE A 2 18.46 5.89 -10.96
CA ILE A 2 17.07 5.99 -11.47
C ILE A 2 16.15 6.66 -10.44
N GLU A 3 16.44 6.48 -9.15
CA GLU A 3 15.75 7.14 -8.03
C GLU A 3 15.79 8.67 -8.07
N GLU A 4 16.76 9.27 -8.76
CA GLU A 4 16.84 10.73 -8.92
C GLU A 4 15.83 11.25 -9.95
N PHE A 5 15.40 10.39 -10.89
CA PHE A 5 14.46 10.72 -11.96
C PHE A 5 13.03 10.30 -11.65
N LEU A 6 12.89 9.20 -10.89
CA LEU A 6 11.61 8.62 -10.56
C LEU A 6 11.32 8.77 -9.05
N ASP A 7 10.65 9.87 -8.70
CA ASP A 7 10.13 10.12 -7.35
C ASP A 7 8.90 9.23 -7.08
N LEU A 8 9.16 7.96 -6.78
CA LEU A 8 8.14 6.96 -6.45
C LEU A 8 7.32 7.37 -5.22
N LYS A 9 7.99 7.90 -4.19
CA LYS A 9 7.32 8.33 -2.96
C LYS A 9 6.31 9.44 -3.24
N GLY A 10 6.72 10.47 -3.99
CA GLY A 10 5.82 11.56 -4.38
C GLY A 10 4.66 11.07 -5.23
N LEU A 11 4.89 10.12 -6.14
CA LEU A 11 3.82 9.53 -6.97
C LEU A 11 2.80 8.75 -6.15
N VAL A 12 3.25 7.96 -5.17
CA VAL A 12 2.36 7.25 -4.23
C VAL A 12 1.55 8.24 -3.40
N VAL A 13 2.20 9.25 -2.81
CA VAL A 13 1.54 10.26 -1.97
C VAL A 13 0.52 11.06 -2.77
N GLU A 14 0.87 11.47 -4.00
CA GLU A 14 -0.03 12.20 -4.90
C GLU A 14 -1.27 11.36 -5.22
N GLN A 15 -1.08 10.08 -5.57
CA GLN A 15 -2.20 9.20 -5.92
C GLN A 15 -3.11 8.91 -4.73
N LEU A 16 -2.55 8.62 -3.54
CA LEU A 16 -3.34 8.39 -2.32
C LEU A 16 -3.98 9.68 -1.78
N THR A 17 -3.47 10.85 -2.14
CA THR A 17 -4.09 12.14 -1.81
C THR A 17 -5.23 12.46 -2.75
N LYS A 18 -5.06 12.18 -4.04
CA LYS A 18 -6.05 12.41 -5.09
C LYS A 18 -7.24 11.46 -4.99
N ASP A 19 -6.98 10.18 -4.68
CA ASP A 19 -8.01 9.16 -4.56
C ASP A 19 -7.97 8.51 -3.17
N LYS A 20 -8.76 9.08 -2.25
CA LYS A 20 -8.92 8.53 -0.88
C LYS A 20 -9.63 7.18 -0.87
N SER A 21 -10.39 6.83 -1.91
CA SER A 21 -11.06 5.54 -1.99
C SER A 21 -10.08 4.39 -2.20
N LEU A 22 -8.93 4.67 -2.83
CA LEU A 22 -7.86 3.70 -3.04
C LEU A 22 -7.28 3.18 -1.71
N THR A 23 -7.09 4.06 -0.72
CA THR A 23 -6.64 3.66 0.62
C THR A 23 -7.63 2.67 1.24
N ASN A 24 -8.93 2.96 1.13
CA ASN A 24 -9.98 2.09 1.65
C ASN A 24 -10.02 0.75 0.90
N GLU A 25 -9.85 0.76 -0.42
CA GLU A 25 -9.78 -0.48 -1.20
C GLU A 25 -8.59 -1.36 -0.80
N ILE A 26 -7.40 -0.77 -0.64
CA ILE A 26 -6.21 -1.49 -0.16
C ILE A 26 -6.52 -2.11 1.20
N PHE A 27 -7.07 -1.33 2.12
CA PHE A 27 -7.41 -1.76 3.47
C PHE A 27 -8.42 -2.92 3.49
N LEU A 28 -9.55 -2.77 2.77
CA LEU A 28 -10.63 -3.75 2.73
C LEU A 28 -10.22 -5.04 2.02
N LYS A 29 -9.45 -4.96 0.93
CA LYS A 29 -8.99 -6.15 0.20
C LYS A 29 -7.90 -6.90 0.96
N CYS A 30 -6.91 -6.19 1.49
CA CYS A 30 -5.82 -6.81 2.24
C CYS A 30 -6.32 -7.41 3.57
N GLY A 31 -7.20 -6.70 4.29
CA GLY A 31 -7.69 -7.08 5.61
C GLY A 31 -8.92 -8.01 5.63
N LYS A 32 -9.36 -8.53 4.47
CA LYS A 32 -10.64 -9.24 4.33
C LYS A 32 -10.80 -10.41 5.32
N GLU A 33 -9.78 -11.25 5.46
CA GLU A 33 -9.86 -12.40 6.38
C GLU A 33 -9.69 -11.97 7.84
N GLU A 34 -8.96 -10.88 8.12
CA GLU A 34 -8.83 -10.30 9.45
C GLU A 34 -10.17 -9.74 9.96
N PHE A 35 -10.94 -9.06 9.10
CA PHE A 35 -12.31 -8.63 9.45
C PHE A 35 -13.25 -9.80 9.71
N LYS A 36 -13.12 -10.88 8.91
CA LYS A 36 -13.89 -12.10 9.13
C LYS A 36 -13.52 -12.75 10.47
N PHE A 37 -12.23 -12.77 10.80
CA PHE A 37 -11.75 -13.24 12.10
C PHE A 37 -12.32 -12.39 13.24
N ILE A 38 -12.23 -11.06 13.18
CA ILE A 38 -12.79 -10.15 14.21
C ILE A 38 -14.26 -10.47 14.48
N LYS A 39 -15.05 -10.65 13.42
CA LYS A 39 -16.47 -10.99 13.54
C LYS A 39 -16.71 -12.32 14.24
N ILE A 40 -15.96 -13.36 13.87
CA ILE A 40 -16.13 -14.71 14.41
C ILE A 40 -15.58 -14.79 15.84
N SER A 41 -14.38 -14.28 16.07
CA SER A 41 -13.74 -14.27 17.38
C SER A 41 -14.51 -13.42 18.39
N GLY A 42 -15.14 -12.34 17.92
CA GLY A 42 -16.01 -11.51 18.73
C GLY A 42 -17.15 -12.29 19.38
N LEU A 43 -17.73 -13.26 18.67
CA LEU A 43 -18.77 -14.12 19.22
C LEU A 43 -18.21 -15.05 20.31
N TYR A 44 -17.07 -15.70 20.06
CA TYR A 44 -16.47 -16.64 21.02
C TYR A 44 -16.00 -15.94 22.30
N PHE A 45 -15.28 -14.82 22.19
CA PHE A 45 -14.81 -14.08 23.36
C PHE A 45 -15.94 -13.33 24.06
N GLY A 46 -16.88 -12.76 23.32
CA GLY A 46 -18.07 -12.14 23.90
C GLY A 46 -18.86 -13.13 24.73
N PHE A 47 -19.01 -14.38 24.26
CA PHE A 47 -19.65 -15.44 25.03
C PHE A 47 -18.82 -15.86 26.25
N LEU A 48 -17.51 -16.08 26.09
CA LEU A 48 -16.62 -16.48 27.19
C LEU A 48 -16.58 -15.43 28.31
N PHE A 49 -16.35 -14.17 27.95
CA PHE A 49 -16.34 -13.06 28.91
C PHE A 49 -17.74 -12.75 29.45
N GLY A 50 -18.79 -12.97 28.67
CA GLY A 50 -20.18 -12.88 29.11
C GLY A 50 -20.51 -13.89 30.22
N ILE A 51 -20.00 -15.12 30.13
CA ILE A 51 -20.13 -16.12 31.22
C ILE A 51 -19.42 -15.62 32.48
N ILE A 52 -18.21 -15.08 32.34
CA ILE A 52 -17.47 -14.53 33.47
C ILE A 52 -18.25 -13.36 34.09
N GLN A 53 -18.78 -12.45 33.27
CA GLN A 53 -19.63 -11.35 33.71
C GLN A 53 -20.88 -11.86 34.45
N ALA A 54 -21.55 -12.90 33.95
CA ALA A 54 -22.73 -13.49 34.59
C ALA A 54 -22.39 -14.11 35.96
N ILE A 55 -21.25 -14.79 36.08
CA ILE A 55 -20.76 -15.32 37.37
C ILE A 55 -20.49 -14.16 38.35
N VAL A 56 -19.84 -13.09 37.90
CA VAL A 56 -19.56 -11.93 38.76
C VAL A 56 -20.85 -11.25 39.21
N TRP A 57 -21.84 -11.13 38.33
CA TRP A 57 -23.16 -10.60 38.67
C TRP A 57 -23.91 -11.47 39.68
N PHE A 58 -23.82 -12.80 39.57
CA PHE A 58 -24.43 -13.72 40.55
C PHE A 58 -23.93 -13.50 42.00
N PHE A 59 -22.69 -13.02 42.19
CA PHE A 59 -22.16 -12.68 43.52
C PHE A 59 -22.43 -11.24 43.95
N ASN A 60 -22.77 -10.35 43.02
CA ASN A 60 -22.90 -8.93 43.27
C ASN A 60 -24.04 -8.37 42.38
N ASP A 61 -25.28 -8.44 42.89
CA ASP A 61 -26.55 -8.05 42.26
C ASP A 61 -26.70 -6.54 41.94
N SER A 62 -25.58 -5.88 41.69
CA SER A 62 -25.53 -4.47 41.32
C SER A 62 -26.05 -4.24 39.90
N TRP A 63 -27.10 -3.44 39.74
CA TRP A 63 -27.70 -3.09 38.45
C TRP A 63 -26.70 -2.50 37.44
N TRP A 64 -25.75 -1.68 37.90
CA TRP A 64 -24.75 -1.03 37.03
C TRP A 64 -23.70 -2.00 36.48
N LEU A 65 -23.59 -3.20 37.07
CA LEU A 65 -22.59 -4.19 36.69
C LEU A 65 -22.86 -4.77 35.29
N LEU A 66 -24.12 -4.88 34.87
CA LEU A 66 -24.45 -5.41 33.54
C LEU A 66 -24.08 -4.43 32.41
N PRO A 67 -24.45 -3.13 32.45
CA PRO A 67 -24.03 -2.17 31.43
C PRO A 67 -22.52 -1.92 31.43
N VAL A 68 -21.91 -1.75 32.61
CA VAL A 68 -20.47 -1.49 32.72
C VAL A 68 -19.66 -2.73 32.37
N GLY A 69 -20.11 -3.92 32.81
CA GLY A 69 -19.53 -5.19 32.41
C GLY A 69 -19.60 -5.39 30.91
N GLY A 70 -20.76 -5.11 30.28
CA GLY A 70 -20.92 -5.16 28.83
C GLY A 70 -19.96 -4.24 28.09
N LEU A 71 -19.77 -3.00 28.55
CA LEU A 71 -18.77 -2.07 27.99
C LEU A 71 -17.35 -2.65 28.07
N ILE A 72 -16.96 -3.19 29.24
CA ILE A 72 -15.63 -3.77 29.47
C ILE A 72 -15.43 -5.02 28.61
N VAL A 73 -16.43 -5.89 28.53
CA VAL A 73 -16.38 -7.11 27.72
C VAL A 73 -16.27 -6.77 26.23
N GLY A 74 -17.06 -5.82 25.74
CA GLY A 74 -16.98 -5.34 24.36
C GLY A 74 -15.61 -4.75 24.02
N TRP A 75 -15.07 -3.91 24.92
CA TRP A 75 -13.72 -3.36 24.81
C TRP A 75 -12.65 -4.45 24.80
N ALA A 76 -12.67 -5.36 25.78
CA ALA A 76 -11.67 -6.41 25.96
C ALA A 76 -11.68 -7.41 24.81
N THR A 77 -12.86 -7.76 24.29
CA THR A 77 -13.03 -8.67 23.16
C THR A 77 -12.38 -8.12 21.89
N ASN A 78 -12.68 -6.87 21.53
CA ASN A 78 -12.13 -6.27 20.31
C ASN A 78 -10.63 -5.96 20.45
N TRP A 79 -10.19 -5.52 21.63
CA TRP A 79 -8.77 -5.34 21.92
C TRP A 79 -7.99 -6.65 21.79
N LEU A 80 -8.53 -7.76 22.33
CA LEU A 80 -7.91 -9.08 22.23
C LEU A 80 -7.88 -9.59 20.79
N ALA A 81 -8.98 -9.44 20.05
CA ALA A 81 -9.06 -9.85 18.65
C ALA A 81 -8.00 -9.14 17.79
N LEU A 82 -7.88 -7.81 17.92
CA LEU A 82 -6.84 -7.04 17.24
C LEU A 82 -5.43 -7.48 17.65
N LYS A 83 -5.20 -7.70 18.95
CA LYS A 83 -3.90 -8.14 19.44
C LYS A 83 -3.46 -9.46 18.81
N MET A 84 -4.37 -10.41 18.62
CA MET A 84 -4.08 -11.71 17.99
C MET A 84 -3.92 -11.64 16.48
N ILE A 85 -4.49 -10.64 15.80
CA ILE A 85 -4.28 -10.46 14.36
C ILE A 85 -2.81 -10.13 14.09
N PHE A 86 -2.22 -9.23 14.88
CA PHE A 86 -0.85 -8.75 14.65
C PHE A 86 0.22 -9.47 15.48
N ASN A 87 -0.15 -10.14 16.59
CA ASN A 87 0.81 -10.80 17.47
C ASN A 87 0.46 -12.28 17.70
N PRO A 88 1.47 -13.16 17.85
CA PRO A 88 2.90 -12.87 17.85
C PRO A 88 3.51 -12.77 16.44
N LYS A 89 4.42 -11.81 16.24
CA LYS A 89 5.10 -11.56 14.95
C LYS A 89 6.05 -12.67 14.52
N LYS A 90 6.56 -13.44 15.47
CA LYS A 90 7.32 -14.67 15.23
C LYS A 90 6.47 -15.84 15.68
N GLU A 91 6.50 -16.92 14.92
CA GLU A 91 5.78 -18.14 15.26
C GLU A 91 6.30 -18.68 16.60
N ILE A 92 5.38 -18.84 17.55
CA ILE A 92 5.67 -19.42 18.86
C ILE A 92 5.06 -20.82 18.89
N ASN A 93 5.91 -21.82 19.10
CA ASN A 93 5.47 -23.20 19.29
C ASN A 93 5.22 -23.42 20.78
N PHE A 94 3.95 -23.52 21.17
CA PHE A 94 3.57 -23.87 22.54
C PHE A 94 2.84 -25.21 22.53
N LEU A 95 3.44 -26.22 23.16
CA LEU A 95 2.83 -27.55 23.33
C LEU A 95 2.39 -28.23 22.01
N GLY A 96 3.12 -28.01 20.91
CA GLY A 96 2.77 -28.54 19.58
C GLY A 96 1.76 -27.69 18.79
N ILE A 97 1.23 -26.62 19.39
CA ILE A 97 0.35 -25.65 18.73
C ILE A 97 1.19 -24.45 18.26
N LYS A 98 1.09 -24.15 16.96
CA LYS A 98 1.76 -23.02 16.31
C LYS A 98 0.90 -21.76 16.48
N ILE A 99 1.33 -20.84 17.34
CA ILE A 99 0.66 -19.56 17.57
C ILE A 99 1.41 -18.49 16.76
N HIS A 100 0.70 -17.84 15.85
CA HIS A 100 1.25 -16.80 15.01
C HIS A 100 0.17 -15.77 14.68
N GLY A 101 0.55 -14.49 14.62
CA GLY A 101 -0.36 -13.42 14.23
C GLY A 101 -1.00 -13.73 12.88
N LEU A 102 -2.33 -13.68 12.80
CA LEU A 102 -3.06 -14.07 11.60
C LEU A 102 -2.61 -13.28 10.36
N PHE A 103 -2.32 -11.99 10.55
CA PHE A 103 -1.91 -11.10 9.47
C PHE A 103 -0.56 -11.48 8.88
N ILE A 104 0.45 -11.72 9.74
CA ILE A 104 1.79 -12.13 9.31
C ILE A 104 1.76 -13.53 8.70
N LYS A 105 0.93 -14.43 9.25
CA LYS A 105 0.72 -15.76 8.66
C LYS A 105 0.24 -15.69 7.20
N ARG A 106 -0.56 -14.68 6.87
CA ARG A 106 -1.12 -14.44 5.54
C ARG A 106 -0.28 -13.48 4.69
N GLN A 107 0.95 -13.19 5.08
CA GLN A 107 1.84 -12.29 4.34
C GLN A 107 1.90 -12.56 2.83
N PRO A 108 1.99 -13.81 2.32
CA PRO A 108 2.01 -14.05 0.88
C PRO A 108 0.71 -13.64 0.16
N GLU A 109 -0.44 -13.89 0.79
CA GLU A 109 -1.75 -13.54 0.23
C GLU A 109 -1.95 -12.02 0.21
N VAL A 110 -1.60 -11.36 1.33
CA VAL A 110 -1.71 -9.90 1.46
C VAL A 110 -0.71 -9.21 0.54
N ALA A 111 0.51 -9.74 0.39
CA ALA A 111 1.50 -9.24 -0.56
C ALA A 111 1.00 -9.31 -2.00
N ALA A 112 0.31 -10.38 -2.39
CA ALA A 112 -0.27 -10.52 -3.72
C ALA A 112 -1.40 -9.49 -3.97
N GLU A 113 -2.37 -9.38 -3.07
CA GLU A 113 -3.47 -8.41 -3.20
C GLU A 113 -2.96 -6.96 -3.18
N TYR A 114 -2.04 -6.64 -2.27
CA TYR A 114 -1.42 -5.31 -2.21
C TYR A 114 -0.69 -4.98 -3.53
N SER A 115 0.15 -5.89 -4.01
CA SER A 115 0.95 -5.66 -5.21
C SER A 115 0.08 -5.47 -6.44
N LYS A 116 -0.99 -6.26 -6.58
CA LYS A 116 -1.97 -6.13 -7.65
C LYS A 116 -2.66 -4.76 -7.65
N ILE A 117 -3.04 -4.25 -6.48
CA ILE A 117 -3.70 -2.93 -6.39
C ILE A 117 -2.69 -1.83 -6.70
N VAL A 118 -1.48 -1.91 -6.13
CA VAL A 118 -0.48 -0.85 -6.26
C VAL A 118 0.12 -0.80 -7.66
N SER A 119 0.42 -1.94 -8.31
CA SER A 119 0.91 -1.97 -9.69
C SER A 119 -0.15 -1.45 -10.68
N ALA A 120 -1.41 -1.86 -10.52
CA ALA A 120 -2.48 -1.48 -11.43
C ALA A 120 -2.99 -0.04 -11.25
N LYS A 121 -2.91 0.51 -10.03
CA LYS A 121 -3.56 1.80 -9.70
C LYS A 121 -2.63 2.89 -9.20
N ILE A 122 -1.36 2.60 -8.91
CA ILE A 122 -0.39 3.58 -8.43
C ILE A 122 0.82 3.57 -9.35
N LEU A 123 1.60 2.49 -9.32
CA LEU A 123 2.86 2.33 -10.04
C LEU A 123 2.63 1.75 -11.44
N THR A 124 1.88 2.44 -12.29
CA THR A 124 1.69 2.03 -13.68
C THR A 124 2.82 2.58 -14.56
N VAL A 125 3.16 1.87 -15.64
CA VAL A 125 4.20 2.27 -16.60
C VAL A 125 3.94 3.67 -17.15
N GLU A 126 2.70 3.95 -17.54
CA GLU A 126 2.27 5.26 -18.05
C GLU A 126 2.56 6.39 -17.05
N ARG A 127 2.19 6.20 -15.78
CA ARG A 127 2.40 7.23 -14.75
C ARG A 127 3.86 7.39 -14.38
N MET A 128 4.63 6.31 -14.37
CA MET A 128 6.08 6.37 -14.17
C MET A 128 6.74 7.17 -15.29
N PHE A 129 6.34 6.93 -16.55
CA PHE A 129 6.81 7.70 -17.69
C PHE A 129 6.42 9.17 -17.59
N ASP A 130 5.14 9.47 -17.33
CA ASP A 130 4.70 10.85 -17.14
C ASP A 130 5.46 11.54 -15.99
N ARG A 131 5.76 10.83 -14.89
CA ARG A 131 6.55 11.36 -13.77
C ARG A 131 7.98 11.67 -14.17
N ILE A 132 8.60 10.85 -15.02
CA ILE A 132 9.97 11.09 -15.52
C ILE A 132 10.02 12.35 -16.41
N PHE A 133 9.02 12.54 -17.27
CA PHE A 133 9.01 13.63 -18.26
C PHE A 133 8.36 14.93 -17.79
N ARG A 134 7.47 14.88 -16.81
CA ARG A 134 6.71 16.04 -16.30
C ARG A 134 6.96 16.33 -14.82
N GLY A 135 7.71 15.47 -14.13
CA GLY A 135 8.04 15.64 -12.72
C GLY A 135 9.25 16.54 -12.48
N LYS A 136 9.70 16.61 -11.24
CA LYS A 136 10.79 17.50 -10.78
C LYS A 136 12.12 17.29 -11.49
N ALA A 137 12.35 16.12 -12.08
CA ALA A 137 13.57 15.75 -12.76
C ALA A 137 13.48 15.82 -14.29
N SER A 138 12.40 16.39 -14.85
CA SER A 138 12.15 16.50 -16.29
C SER A 138 13.31 17.16 -17.02
N ASP A 139 13.79 18.30 -16.52
CA ASP A 139 14.82 19.10 -17.19
C ASP A 139 16.15 18.35 -17.29
N LYS A 140 16.47 17.57 -16.25
CA LYS A 140 17.65 16.70 -16.23
C LYS A 140 17.51 15.57 -17.24
N MET A 141 16.33 14.95 -17.32
CA MET A 141 16.05 13.89 -18.30
C MET A 141 16.11 14.43 -19.73
N VAL A 142 15.49 15.59 -19.99
CA VAL A 142 15.54 16.30 -21.28
C VAL A 142 16.98 16.56 -21.69
N THR A 143 17.81 17.08 -20.78
CA THR A 143 19.23 17.35 -21.05
C THR A 143 20.01 16.09 -21.42
N ILE A 144 19.77 14.98 -20.71
CA ILE A 144 20.42 13.69 -20.98
C ILE A 144 20.00 13.15 -22.35
N LEU A 145 18.71 13.20 -22.68
CA LEU A 145 18.19 12.74 -23.96
C LEU A 145 18.73 13.60 -25.11
N GLN A 146 18.72 14.93 -24.96
CA GLN A 146 19.32 15.83 -25.94
C GLN A 146 20.79 15.49 -26.16
N GLY A 147 21.56 15.25 -25.09
CA GLY A 147 22.96 14.84 -25.18
C GLY A 147 23.18 13.50 -25.87
N HIS A 148 22.25 12.54 -25.74
CA HIS A 148 22.30 11.27 -26.47
C HIS A 148 21.96 11.43 -27.96
N VAL A 149 20.93 12.22 -28.29
CA VAL A 149 20.56 12.46 -29.70
C VAL A 149 21.68 13.20 -30.42
N LYS A 150 22.26 14.24 -29.82
CA LYS A 150 23.38 14.99 -30.42
C LYS A 150 24.58 14.07 -30.68
N ARG A 151 24.92 13.20 -29.72
CA ARG A 151 26.00 12.21 -29.89
C ARG A 151 25.69 11.18 -30.97
N ALA A 152 24.47 10.64 -31.00
CA ALA A 152 24.07 9.69 -32.05
C ALA A 152 24.16 10.31 -33.46
N ILE A 153 23.81 11.60 -33.61
CA ILE A 153 23.98 12.33 -34.87
C ILE A 153 25.48 12.52 -35.19
N ASP A 154 26.29 12.88 -34.21
CA ASP A 154 27.75 13.02 -34.39
C ASP A 154 28.39 11.69 -34.82
N ASP A 155 27.99 10.57 -34.21
CA ASP A 155 28.52 9.23 -34.48
C ASP A 155 28.09 8.71 -35.86
N GLN A 156 26.83 8.91 -36.24
CA GLN A 156 26.30 8.48 -37.55
C GLN A 156 26.94 9.25 -38.71
N ILE A 157 27.27 10.53 -38.49
CA ILE A 157 27.89 11.38 -39.50
C ILE A 157 29.40 11.14 -39.57
N GLY A 158 30.05 10.75 -38.46
CA GLY A 158 31.39 10.16 -38.40
C GLY A 158 32.41 10.81 -39.35
N LEU A 159 32.81 10.07 -40.39
CA LEU A 159 33.80 10.48 -41.40
C LEU A 159 33.40 11.69 -42.25
N SER A 160 32.10 11.91 -42.44
CA SER A 160 31.56 13.00 -43.26
C SER A 160 31.37 14.30 -42.46
N LYS A 161 31.58 14.29 -41.14
CA LYS A 161 31.38 15.44 -40.27
C LYS A 161 32.15 16.66 -40.72
N ASN A 162 33.43 16.48 -41.08
CA ASN A 162 34.28 17.55 -41.57
C ASN A 162 33.76 18.12 -42.90
N ILE A 163 33.25 17.27 -43.79
CA ILE A 163 32.67 17.67 -45.08
C ILE A 163 31.42 18.52 -44.83
N TYR A 164 30.49 18.04 -44.01
CA TYR A 164 29.29 18.79 -43.67
C TYR A 164 29.61 20.11 -42.96
N GLN A 165 30.59 20.14 -42.07
CA GLN A 165 31.00 21.38 -41.39
C GLN A 165 31.65 22.39 -42.34
N ILE A 166 32.37 21.93 -43.37
CA ILE A 166 32.97 22.80 -44.40
C ILE A 166 31.89 23.37 -45.33
N PHE A 167 30.95 22.55 -45.80
CA PHE A 167 29.93 22.98 -46.76
C PHE A 167 28.72 23.69 -46.14
N ALA A 168 28.25 23.21 -44.98
CA ALA A 168 27.09 23.80 -44.28
C ALA A 168 27.49 24.85 -43.23
N GLY A 169 28.73 24.82 -42.75
CA GLY A 169 29.20 25.66 -41.65
C GLY A 169 28.93 25.05 -40.28
N THR A 170 29.92 25.13 -39.38
CA THR A 170 29.86 24.58 -38.00
C THR A 170 28.65 25.07 -37.21
N LYS A 171 28.31 26.36 -37.29
CA LYS A 171 27.13 26.93 -36.60
C LYS A 171 25.81 26.34 -37.08
N LYS A 172 25.62 26.16 -38.40
CA LYS A 172 24.37 25.58 -38.93
C LYS A 172 24.26 24.10 -38.56
N TYR A 173 25.37 23.38 -38.53
CA TYR A 173 25.41 21.99 -38.09
C TYR A 173 24.97 21.83 -36.63
N ASP A 174 25.51 22.64 -35.72
CA ASP A 174 25.12 22.59 -34.31
C ASP A 174 23.65 23.00 -34.11
N GLN A 175 23.17 24.00 -34.84
CA GLN A 175 21.74 24.38 -34.84
C GLN A 175 20.83 23.22 -35.30
N LEU A 176 21.22 22.49 -36.34
CA LEU A 176 20.47 21.33 -36.81
C LEU A 176 20.43 20.22 -35.77
N LYS A 177 21.54 19.97 -35.07
CA LYS A 177 21.59 19.01 -33.96
C LYS A 177 20.68 19.43 -32.80
N ASP A 178 20.72 20.71 -32.43
CA ASP A 178 19.88 21.26 -31.36
C ASP A 178 18.39 21.20 -31.69
N MET A 179 18.03 21.51 -32.93
CA MET A 179 16.67 21.38 -33.43
C MET A 179 16.21 19.92 -33.44
N ALA A 180 17.04 19.00 -33.94
CA ALA A 180 16.72 17.58 -33.97
C ALA A 180 16.56 17.00 -32.56
N ALA A 181 17.46 17.34 -31.64
CA ALA A 181 17.42 16.92 -30.25
C ALA A 181 16.18 17.45 -29.52
N THR A 182 15.87 18.73 -29.69
CA THR A 182 14.67 19.36 -29.11
C THR A 182 13.41 18.69 -29.65
N ARG A 183 13.31 18.55 -30.98
CA ARG A 183 12.13 17.96 -31.60
C ARG A 183 11.91 16.50 -31.19
N PHE A 184 12.99 15.72 -31.07
CA PHE A 184 12.93 14.34 -30.59
C PHE A 184 12.34 14.28 -29.18
N VAL A 185 12.90 15.06 -28.25
CA VAL A 185 12.47 15.03 -26.84
C VAL A 185 11.02 15.50 -26.68
N GLU A 186 10.58 16.52 -27.43
CA GLU A 186 9.18 16.96 -27.43
C GLU A 186 8.21 15.90 -27.96
N SER A 187 8.63 15.14 -28.97
CA SER A 187 7.82 14.10 -29.59
C SER A 187 7.79 12.78 -28.82
N LEU A 188 8.79 12.56 -27.95
CA LEU A 188 9.01 11.26 -27.30
C LEU A 188 7.83 10.87 -26.40
N PRO A 189 7.32 11.71 -25.47
CA PRO A 189 6.20 11.34 -24.60
C PRO A 189 4.95 10.87 -25.35
N HIS A 190 4.67 11.45 -26.51
CA HIS A 190 3.50 11.10 -27.33
C HIS A 190 3.73 9.85 -28.19
N SER A 191 4.98 9.53 -28.50
CA SER A 191 5.33 8.44 -29.44
C SER A 191 5.50 7.10 -28.74
N ILE A 192 5.85 7.09 -27.46
CA ILE A 192 6.14 5.86 -26.72
C ILE A 192 4.90 5.08 -26.25
N HIS A 193 3.69 5.63 -26.34
CA HIS A 193 2.49 4.98 -25.80
C HIS A 193 2.30 3.55 -26.33
N ARG A 194 2.69 3.29 -27.59
CA ARG A 194 2.67 1.95 -28.22
C ARG A 194 3.66 0.96 -27.59
N THR A 195 4.65 1.45 -26.85
CA THR A 195 5.69 0.68 -26.18
C THR A 195 5.32 0.38 -24.72
N PHE A 196 4.23 0.97 -24.20
CA PHE A 196 3.80 0.74 -22.83
C PHE A 196 3.38 -0.70 -22.60
N GLU A 197 2.72 -1.36 -23.57
CA GLU A 197 2.39 -2.79 -23.47
C GLU A 197 3.66 -3.63 -23.27
N TYR A 198 4.67 -3.44 -24.13
CA TYR A 198 5.95 -4.14 -23.99
C TYR A 198 6.66 -3.81 -22.66
N ALA A 199 6.63 -2.55 -22.24
CA ALA A 199 7.25 -2.13 -20.99
C ALA A 199 6.52 -2.68 -19.76
N GLU A 200 5.20 -2.85 -19.82
CA GLU A 200 4.39 -3.47 -18.77
C GLU A 200 4.75 -4.95 -18.63
N ASP A 201 4.82 -5.67 -19.75
CA ASP A 201 5.28 -7.08 -19.78
C ASP A 201 6.72 -7.23 -19.31
N ALA A 202 7.63 -6.34 -19.73
CA ALA A 202 9.05 -6.44 -19.40
C ALA A 202 9.37 -6.06 -17.95
N LEU A 203 8.62 -5.12 -17.37
CA LEU A 203 8.82 -4.69 -15.98
C LEU A 203 8.13 -5.62 -14.99
N ASP A 204 7.02 -6.25 -15.37
CA ASP A 204 6.19 -7.13 -14.54
C ASP A 204 6.10 -6.64 -13.09
N LEU A 205 5.58 -5.42 -12.94
CA LEU A 205 5.59 -4.71 -11.66
C LEU A 205 4.79 -5.43 -10.60
N GLU A 206 3.70 -6.10 -10.97
CA GLU A 206 2.91 -6.90 -10.02
C GLU A 206 3.75 -8.03 -9.42
N THR A 207 4.40 -8.86 -10.27
CA THR A 207 5.23 -9.97 -9.78
C THR A 207 6.42 -9.46 -8.99
N THR A 208 7.11 -8.45 -9.50
CA THR A 208 8.27 -7.85 -8.83
C THR A 208 7.89 -7.34 -7.44
N MET A 209 6.78 -6.61 -7.32
CA MET A 209 6.31 -6.11 -6.03
C MET A 209 5.88 -7.24 -5.10
N ARG A 210 5.17 -8.25 -5.62
CA ARG A 210 4.72 -9.41 -4.83
C ARG A 210 5.89 -10.15 -4.22
N GLU A 211 6.92 -10.43 -5.01
CA GLU A 211 8.13 -11.14 -4.54
C GLU A 211 8.89 -10.32 -3.50
N LYS A 212 9.06 -9.02 -3.74
CA LYS A 212 9.74 -8.14 -2.78
C LYS A 212 8.96 -8.01 -1.47
N MET A 213 7.64 -7.88 -1.54
CA MET A 213 6.77 -7.77 -0.37
C MET A 213 6.68 -9.08 0.42
N ALA A 214 6.59 -10.22 -0.27
CA ALA A 214 6.61 -11.54 0.35
C ALA A 214 7.99 -11.89 0.96
N GLY A 215 9.06 -11.31 0.43
CA GLY A 215 10.43 -11.48 0.94
C GLY A 215 10.79 -10.59 2.14
N LEU A 216 9.92 -9.66 2.55
CA LEU A 216 10.14 -8.82 3.72
C LEU A 216 10.11 -9.64 5.02
N SER A 217 10.88 -9.21 6.01
CA SER A 217 10.71 -9.71 7.36
C SER A 217 9.33 -9.32 7.93
N ALA A 218 8.85 -10.05 8.92
CA ALA A 218 7.55 -9.77 9.55
C ALA A 218 7.44 -8.33 10.07
N ASP A 219 8.52 -7.77 10.62
CA ASP A 219 8.54 -6.40 11.14
C ASP A 219 8.48 -5.36 10.02
N GLU A 220 9.18 -5.58 8.90
CA GLU A 220 9.14 -4.71 7.73
C GLU A 220 7.78 -4.77 7.04
N PHE A 221 7.23 -5.97 6.86
CA PHE A 221 5.92 -6.17 6.27
C PHE A 221 4.82 -5.50 7.09
N GLU A 222 4.85 -5.67 8.41
CA GLU A 222 3.95 -4.96 9.31
C GLU A 222 4.13 -3.45 9.17
N ALA A 223 5.36 -2.92 9.17
CA ALA A 223 5.59 -1.48 9.07
C ALA A 223 5.00 -0.83 7.81
N VAL A 224 4.88 -1.58 6.70
CA VAL A 224 4.26 -1.09 5.46
C VAL A 224 2.75 -0.90 5.60
N LEU A 225 2.07 -1.81 6.29
CA LEU A 225 0.59 -1.85 6.32
C LEU A 225 -0.01 -1.38 7.65
N ARG A 226 0.72 -1.52 8.76
CA ARG A 226 0.26 -1.21 10.12
C ARG A 226 -0.21 0.24 10.31
N PRO A 227 0.41 1.27 9.71
CA PRO A 227 -0.11 2.63 9.83
C PRO A 227 -1.57 2.76 9.37
N ALA A 228 -1.94 2.07 8.28
CA ALA A 228 -3.31 2.08 7.78
C ALA A 228 -4.29 1.35 8.71
N PHE A 229 -3.85 0.33 9.45
CA PHE A 229 -4.69 -0.37 10.44
C PHE A 229 -4.78 0.40 11.77
N GLN A 230 -3.68 0.98 12.25
CA GLN A 230 -3.60 1.67 13.54
C GLN A 230 -4.57 2.84 13.65
N GLU A 231 -4.77 3.58 12.56
CA GLU A 231 -5.71 4.71 12.53
C GLU A 231 -7.16 4.28 12.83
N ASP A 232 -7.54 3.06 12.46
CA ASP A 232 -8.91 2.53 12.61
C ASP A 232 -9.08 1.60 13.83
N GLU A 233 -7.99 1.15 14.46
CA GLU A 233 -8.02 0.22 15.61
C GLU A 233 -8.89 0.75 16.78
N TRP A 234 -8.78 2.04 17.10
CA TRP A 234 -9.53 2.64 18.20
C TRP A 234 -11.02 2.75 17.90
N ILE A 235 -11.41 2.99 16.65
CA ILE A 235 -12.81 3.05 16.22
C ILE A 235 -13.44 1.67 16.43
N LEU A 236 -12.76 0.61 16.02
CA LEU A 236 -13.23 -0.76 16.19
C LEU A 236 -13.43 -1.12 17.68
N ILE A 237 -12.47 -0.77 18.53
CA ILE A 237 -12.55 -1.01 19.98
C ILE A 237 -13.70 -0.21 20.60
N LEU A 238 -13.85 1.06 20.23
CA LEU A 238 -14.90 1.93 20.75
C LEU A 238 -16.30 1.44 20.35
N VAL A 239 -16.49 1.09 19.08
CA VAL A 239 -17.76 0.54 18.58
C VAL A 239 -18.09 -0.76 19.31
N GLY A 240 -17.10 -1.63 19.52
CA GLY A 240 -17.25 -2.85 20.32
C GLY A 240 -17.70 -2.60 21.75
N ALA A 241 -17.05 -1.65 22.42
CA ALA A 241 -17.40 -1.27 23.78
C ALA A 241 -18.86 -0.77 23.83
N ILE A 242 -19.23 0.19 22.98
CA ILE A 242 -20.58 0.75 22.92
C ILE A 242 -21.63 -0.35 22.67
N LEU A 243 -21.41 -1.23 21.70
CA LEU A 243 -22.31 -2.35 21.41
C LEU A 243 -22.42 -3.31 22.60
N GLY A 244 -21.32 -3.58 23.30
CA GLY A 244 -21.32 -4.38 24.53
C GLY A 244 -22.10 -3.73 25.66
N GLY A 245 -21.97 -2.41 25.85
CA GLY A 245 -22.74 -1.64 26.83
C GLY A 245 -24.24 -1.64 26.52
N LEU A 246 -24.62 -1.47 25.25
CA LEU A 246 -26.00 -1.58 24.79
C LEU A 246 -26.56 -2.99 25.01
N ALA A 247 -25.76 -4.04 24.75
CA ALA A 247 -26.15 -5.41 25.06
C ALA A 247 -26.36 -5.61 26.57
N GLY A 248 -25.49 -5.05 27.42
CA GLY A 248 -25.63 -5.08 28.88
C GLY A 248 -26.86 -4.34 29.40
N LEU A 249 -27.21 -3.20 28.81
CA LEU A 249 -28.47 -2.49 29.08
C LEU A 249 -29.68 -3.35 28.65
N GLY A 250 -29.61 -3.99 27.49
CA GLY A 250 -30.63 -4.94 27.05
C GLY A 250 -30.81 -6.10 28.03
N GLN A 251 -29.71 -6.69 28.51
CA GLN A 251 -29.74 -7.73 29.54
C GLN A 251 -30.43 -7.25 30.81
N LEU A 252 -30.10 -6.04 31.29
CA LEU A 252 -30.73 -5.46 32.48
C LEU A 252 -32.24 -5.31 32.30
N VAL A 253 -32.69 -4.75 31.17
CA VAL A 253 -34.13 -4.57 30.90
C VAL A 253 -34.86 -5.90 30.77
N PHE A 254 -34.23 -6.94 30.20
CA PHE A 254 -34.87 -8.26 30.04
C PHE A 254 -34.80 -9.14 31.31
N LEU A 255 -33.83 -8.96 32.19
CA LEU A 255 -33.70 -9.73 33.45
C LEU A 255 -34.46 -9.12 34.62
N PHE A 256 -34.64 -7.80 34.64
CA PHE A 256 -35.23 -7.06 35.77
C PHE A 256 -36.62 -6.47 35.47
N ASN A 257 -37.24 -6.83 34.34
CA ASN A 257 -38.60 -6.47 33.95
C ASN A 257 -39.39 -7.73 33.61
#